data_AF-A0A7Y5FC24-F1
#
_entry.id   AF-A0A7Y5FC24-F1
#
_cell.length_a   1.000
_cell.length_b   1.000
_cell.length_c   1.000
_cell.angle_alpha   90.00
_cell.angle_beta   90.00
_cell.angle_gamma   90.00
#
_symmetry.space_group_name_H-M   'P 1'
#
loop_
_entity.id
_entity.type
_entity.pdbx_description
1 polymer ?
#
loop_
_entity_poly.entity_id
_entity_poly.type
_entity_poly.pdbx_seq_one_letter_code
_entity_poly.pdbx_strand_id
1 'polypeptide(L)'
;MVAVLTCPNCTELVVVFRQHAAGLSRRVIEQGSFTEKRDHIAEIITEFLDPSIFQFPPTDGEEIPEIGEPPSAPIGDSPLRGPISQKELEQFVRVDLNKIDEAQYFRKYFGS
;
A
#
# COMPACT_ATOMS: atom_id res chain seq x y z
N MET A 1 1.05 2.49 -4.68
CA MET A 1 1.30 3.40 -5.83
C MET A 1 0.00 4.12 -6.16
N VAL A 2 0.02 5.45 -6.18
CA VAL A 2 -1.07 6.27 -6.72
C VAL A 2 -0.54 6.88 -8.01
N ALA A 3 -1.31 6.75 -9.10
CA ALA A 3 -0.95 7.35 -10.38
C ALA A 3 -2.09 8.24 -10.85
N VAL A 4 -1.74 9.44 -11.34
CA VAL A 4 -2.68 10.33 -12.03
C VAL A 4 -2.38 10.22 -13.51
N LEU A 5 -3.37 9.79 -14.28
CA LEU A 5 -3.26 9.50 -15.70
C LEU A 5 -4.40 10.19 -16.45
N THR A 6 -4.33 10.17 -17.78
CA THR A 6 -5.44 10.59 -18.64
C THR A 6 -6.17 9.36 -19.17
N CYS A 7 -7.49 9.39 -19.19
CA CYS A 7 -8.30 8.32 -19.76
C CYS A 7 -8.14 8.32 -21.30
N PRO A 8 -7.82 7.18 -21.93
CA PRO A 8 -7.64 7.12 -23.38
C PRO A 8 -8.94 7.34 -24.18
N ASN A 9 -10.11 7.17 -23.55
CA ASN A 9 -11.40 7.26 -24.24
C ASN A 9 -12.00 8.68 -24.18
N CYS A 10 -11.92 9.35 -23.03
CA CYS A 10 -12.52 10.67 -22.82
C CYS A 10 -11.51 11.79 -22.53
N THR A 11 -10.21 11.49 -22.44
CA THR A 11 -9.12 12.45 -22.15
C THR A 11 -9.22 13.20 -20.81
N GLU A 12 -10.16 12.84 -19.95
CA GLU A 12 -10.28 13.35 -18.59
C GLU A 12 -9.23 12.75 -17.66
N LEU A 13 -8.99 13.43 -16.54
CA LEU A 13 -8.04 12.99 -15.53
C LEU A 13 -8.64 11.81 -14.73
N VAL A 14 -7.81 10.84 -14.41
CA VAL A 14 -8.18 9.66 -13.63
C VAL A 14 -7.11 9.39 -12.59
N VAL A 15 -7.52 9.11 -11.36
CA VAL A 15 -6.65 8.66 -10.28
C VAL A 15 -6.79 7.15 -10.16
N VAL A 16 -5.66 6.44 -10.15
CA VAL A 16 -5.62 4.98 -10.00
C VAL A 16 -4.96 4.60 -8.69
N PHE A 17 -5.64 3.77 -7.89
CA PHE A 17 -5.17 3.25 -6.62
C PHE A 17 -5.71 1.83 -6.38
N ARG A 18 -4.83 0.87 -6.05
CA ARG A 18 -5.17 -0.55 -5.75
C ARG A 18 -6.14 -1.19 -6.77
N GLN A 19 -5.89 -1.01 -8.07
CA GLN A 19 -6.73 -1.51 -9.17
C GLN A 19 -8.11 -0.84 -9.30
N HIS A 20 -8.41 0.17 -8.48
CA HIS A 20 -9.55 1.06 -8.67
C HIS A 20 -9.11 2.32 -9.41
N ALA A 21 -10.01 2.83 -10.25
CA ALA A 21 -9.81 4.05 -11.02
C ALA A 21 -11.01 4.96 -10.80
N ALA A 22 -10.77 6.19 -10.35
CA ALA A 22 -11.80 7.17 -10.08
C ALA A 22 -11.55 8.43 -10.92
N GLY A 23 -12.63 9.00 -11.46
CA GLY A 23 -12.57 10.15 -12.35
C GLY A 23 -12.26 11.44 -11.61
N LEU A 24 -11.29 12.20 -12.08
CA LEU A 24 -10.95 13.50 -11.52
C LEU A 24 -11.43 14.59 -12.48
N SER A 25 -12.31 15.48 -12.01
CA SER A 25 -12.84 16.55 -12.84
C SER A 25 -11.77 17.60 -13.09
N ARG A 26 -11.23 17.65 -14.32
CA ARG A 26 -10.19 18.62 -14.68
C ARG A 26 -10.62 20.06 -14.45
N ARG A 27 -11.89 20.37 -14.69
CA ARG A 27 -12.49 21.70 -14.45
C ARG A 27 -12.39 22.11 -12.99
N VAL A 28 -12.72 21.20 -12.07
CA VAL A 28 -12.67 21.49 -10.63
C VAL A 28 -11.22 21.67 -10.17
N ILE A 29 -10.31 20.82 -10.65
CA ILE A 29 -8.90 20.88 -10.27
C ILE A 29 -8.19 22.14 -10.79
N GLU A 30 -8.49 22.57 -12.01
CA GLU A 30 -7.84 23.75 -12.61
C GLU A 30 -8.54 25.06 -12.21
N GLN A 31 -9.87 25.10 -12.20
CA GLN A 31 -10.66 26.34 -12.11
C GLN A 31 -11.51 26.45 -10.85
N GLY A 32 -11.67 25.37 -10.07
CA GLY A 32 -12.46 25.37 -8.85
C GLY A 32 -11.83 26.19 -7.73
N SER A 33 -12.66 26.60 -6.78
CA SER A 33 -12.23 27.14 -5.50
C SER A 33 -11.53 26.08 -4.64
N PHE A 34 -10.79 26.49 -3.61
CA PHE A 34 -10.15 25.55 -2.68
C PHE A 34 -11.16 24.57 -2.04
N THR A 35 -12.34 25.08 -1.68
CA THR A 35 -13.41 24.26 -1.09
C THR A 35 -13.93 23.23 -2.08
N GLU A 36 -14.21 23.62 -3.33
CA GLU A 36 -14.67 22.68 -4.37
C GLU A 36 -13.61 21.61 -4.69
N LYS A 37 -12.33 22.00 -4.73
CA LYS A 37 -11.24 21.02 -4.92
C LYS A 37 -11.17 20.03 -3.77
N ARG A 38 -11.27 20.52 -2.53
CA ARG A 38 -11.27 19.68 -1.33
C ARG A 38 -12.44 18.70 -1.35
N ASP A 39 -13.64 19.19 -1.63
CA ASP A 39 -14.86 18.40 -1.61
C ASP A 39 -14.83 17.33 -2.71
N HIS A 40 -14.41 17.71 -3.94
CA HIS A 40 -14.24 16.76 -5.05
C HIS A 40 -13.20 15.68 -4.72
N ILE A 41 -12.06 16.05 -4.15
CA ILE A 41 -11.04 15.06 -3.75
C ILE A 41 -11.57 14.15 -2.64
N ALA A 42 -12.29 14.69 -1.65
CA ALA A 42 -12.86 13.92 -0.55
C ALA A 42 -13.88 12.88 -1.05
N GLU A 43 -14.73 13.23 -2.01
CA GLU A 43 -15.67 12.30 -2.66
C GLU A 43 -14.91 11.15 -3.33
N ILE A 44 -13.88 11.47 -4.10
CA ILE A 44 -13.06 10.47 -4.79
C ILE A 44 -12.32 9.56 -3.80
N ILE A 45 -11.75 10.11 -2.73
CA ILE A 45 -11.12 9.30 -1.68
C ILE A 45 -12.15 8.40 -1.01
N THR A 46 -13.37 8.88 -0.79
CA THR A 46 -14.43 8.09 -0.17
C THR A 46 -14.78 6.85 -1.01
N GLU A 47 -14.77 6.96 -2.35
CA GLU A 47 -14.92 5.81 -3.25
C GLU A 47 -13.81 4.76 -3.06
N PHE A 48 -12.58 5.21 -2.77
CA PHE A 48 -11.45 4.32 -2.46
C PHE A 48 -11.44 3.81 -1.01
N LEU A 49 -12.27 4.35 -0.12
CA LEU A 49 -12.37 3.94 1.27
C LEU A 49 -13.51 2.94 1.52
N ASP A 50 -14.14 2.41 0.45
CA ASP A 50 -15.15 1.36 0.58
C ASP A 50 -14.65 0.25 1.53
N PRO A 51 -15.42 -0.12 2.57
CA PRO A 51 -14.99 -1.08 3.60
C PRO A 51 -14.61 -2.46 3.02
N SER A 52 -15.05 -2.77 1.80
CA SER A 52 -14.61 -3.94 1.03
C SER A 52 -13.11 -3.95 0.75
N ILE A 53 -12.48 -2.77 0.67
CA ILE A 53 -11.04 -2.55 0.45
C ILE A 53 -10.23 -2.77 1.75
N PHE A 54 -10.92 -2.71 2.90
CA PHE A 54 -10.40 -2.97 4.24
C PHE A 54 -10.90 -4.30 4.82
N GLN A 55 -11.30 -5.26 3.97
CA GLN A 55 -11.50 -6.65 4.42
C GLN A 55 -10.15 -7.24 4.83
N PHE A 56 -9.72 -6.91 6.03
CA PHE A 56 -8.76 -7.68 6.78
C PHE A 56 -9.46 -8.99 7.18
N PRO A 57 -8.78 -10.15 7.13
CA PRO A 57 -9.36 -11.40 7.60
C PRO A 57 -9.87 -11.20 9.03
N PRO A 58 -11.02 -11.80 9.39
CA PRO A 58 -11.54 -11.67 10.74
C PRO A 58 -10.49 -12.18 11.73
N THR A 59 -9.90 -11.26 12.49
CA THR A 59 -9.21 -11.60 13.73
C THR A 59 -10.29 -11.91 14.75
N ASP A 60 -10.53 -13.20 14.97
CA ASP A 60 -11.31 -13.65 16.10
C ASP A 60 -10.65 -13.11 17.38
N GLY A 61 -11.31 -12.10 17.94
CA GLY A 61 -11.15 -11.56 19.30
C GLY A 61 -9.72 -11.38 19.80
N GLU A 62 -9.20 -10.16 19.75
CA GLU A 62 -8.63 -9.46 20.91
C GLU A 62 -8.19 -8.04 20.51
N GLU A 63 -8.05 -7.19 21.53
CA GLU A 63 -8.13 -5.73 21.54
C GLU A 63 -7.23 -4.97 20.52
N ILE A 64 -7.69 -3.77 20.15
CA ILE A 64 -7.06 -2.81 19.22
C ILE A 64 -5.59 -2.53 19.60
N PRO A 65 -4.65 -2.53 18.64
CA PRO A 65 -3.45 -1.71 18.77
C PRO A 65 -3.22 -0.74 17.60
N GLU A 66 -2.55 0.35 17.95
CA GLU A 66 -2.17 1.51 17.17
C GLU A 66 -1.47 1.23 15.82
N ILE A 67 -1.81 2.07 14.83
CA ILE A 67 -0.95 2.72 13.81
C ILE A 67 0.29 1.93 13.35
N GLY A 68 0.29 1.47 12.09
CA GLY A 68 1.51 0.93 11.43
C GLY A 68 1.41 0.83 9.89
N GLU A 69 2.52 1.17 9.23
CA GLU A 69 2.78 1.46 7.81
C GLU A 69 2.41 0.42 6.71
N PRO A 70 2.37 0.84 5.41
CA PRO A 70 1.85 0.05 4.28
C PRO A 70 2.82 -1.02 3.72
N PRO A 71 2.30 -1.99 2.95
CA PRO A 71 2.98 -3.26 2.67
C PRO A 71 3.93 -3.20 1.48
N SER A 72 5.10 -3.84 1.63
CA SER A 72 6.02 -4.18 0.54
C SER A 72 5.78 -5.64 0.10
N ALA A 73 5.58 -5.85 -1.20
CA ALA A 73 5.53 -7.18 -1.83
C ALA A 73 6.94 -7.60 -2.31
N PRO A 74 7.11 -8.78 -2.92
CA PRO A 74 6.88 -10.13 -2.40
C PRO A 74 8.20 -10.93 -2.46
N ILE A 75 8.64 -11.60 -1.39
CA ILE A 75 9.85 -12.43 -1.49
C ILE A 75 9.64 -13.82 -0.87
N GLY A 76 9.78 -14.81 -1.75
CA GLY A 76 10.39 -16.10 -1.43
C GLY A 76 9.46 -17.16 -0.82
N ASP A 77 9.63 -18.39 -1.32
CA ASP A 77 9.03 -19.66 -0.92
C ASP A 77 9.24 -20.01 0.58
N SER A 78 8.69 -19.20 1.48
CA SER A 78 8.46 -19.58 2.86
C SER A 78 6.98 -19.49 3.14
N PRO A 79 6.37 -20.50 3.79
CA PRO A 79 4.96 -20.44 4.12
C PRO A 79 4.77 -19.23 5.04
N LEU A 80 4.09 -18.19 4.55
CA LEU A 80 3.59 -17.08 5.36
C LEU A 80 2.60 -17.67 6.37
N ARG A 81 3.11 -18.21 7.47
CA ARG A 81 2.35 -18.93 8.49
C ARG A 81 2.82 -18.50 9.87
N GLY A 82 2.22 -17.43 10.34
CA GLY A 82 2.23 -17.06 11.76
C GLY A 82 3.32 -16.07 12.17
N PRO A 83 3.36 -15.77 13.47
CA PRO A 83 4.33 -14.85 14.06
C PRO A 83 5.77 -15.31 13.80
N ILE A 84 6.71 -14.35 13.74
CA ILE A 84 8.14 -14.64 13.67
C ILE A 84 8.52 -15.57 14.83
N SER A 85 9.11 -16.72 14.51
CA SER A 85 9.57 -17.66 15.52
C SER A 85 10.84 -17.17 16.21
N GLN A 86 11.05 -17.60 17.46
CA GLN A 86 12.28 -17.30 18.20
C GLN A 86 13.55 -17.72 17.43
N LYS A 87 13.47 -18.82 16.68
CA LYS A 87 14.58 -19.31 15.87
C LYS A 87 14.90 -18.39 14.70
N GLU A 88 13.88 -17.84 14.04
CA GLU A 88 14.05 -16.86 12.96
C GLU A 88 14.64 -15.55 13.50
N LEU A 89 14.16 -15.09 14.66
CA LEU A 89 14.70 -13.91 15.31
C LEU A 89 16.17 -14.08 15.69
N GLU A 90 16.55 -15.22 16.26
CA GLU A 90 17.94 -15.51 16.62
C GLU A 90 18.85 -15.58 15.39
N GLN A 91 18.37 -16.19 14.30
CA GLN A 91 19.08 -16.25 13.04
C GLN A 91 19.31 -14.85 12.47
N PHE A 92 18.28 -14.00 12.51
CA PHE A 92 18.37 -12.62 12.04
C PHE A 92 19.42 -11.83 12.83
N VAL A 93 19.35 -11.84 14.17
CA VAL A 93 20.26 -11.08 15.03
C VAL A 93 21.71 -11.56 14.90
N ARG A 94 21.94 -12.89 14.84
CA ARG A 94 23.30 -13.43 14.85
C ARG A 94 23.97 -13.42 13.49
N VAL A 95 23.20 -13.54 12.41
CA VAL A 95 23.75 -13.78 11.07
C VAL A 95 23.32 -12.71 10.08
N ASP A 96 22.03 -12.49 9.91
CA ASP A 96 21.53 -11.64 8.82
C ASP A 96 21.86 -10.16 9.05
N LEU A 97 21.74 -9.70 10.30
CA LEU A 97 22.02 -8.31 10.68
C LEU A 97 23.47 -7.93 10.38
N ASN A 98 24.42 -8.84 10.57
CA ASN A 98 25.84 -8.61 10.31
C ASN A 98 26.20 -8.58 8.81
N LYS A 99 25.28 -9.04 7.95
CA LYS A 99 25.48 -9.16 6.50
C LYS A 99 24.59 -8.23 5.70
N ILE A 100 23.89 -7.30 6.37
CA ILE A 100 22.96 -6.39 5.71
C ILE A 100 23.67 -5.45 4.73
N ASP A 101 24.93 -5.10 5.00
CA ASP A 101 25.77 -4.27 4.13
C ASP A 101 26.40 -5.06 2.97
N GLU A 102 26.40 -6.39 3.04
CA GLU A 102 26.89 -7.23 1.96
C GLU A 102 25.87 -7.26 0.82
N ALA A 103 26.12 -6.47 -0.22
CA ALA A 103 25.18 -6.31 -1.33
C ALA A 103 24.76 -7.64 -1.99
N GLN A 104 25.64 -8.64 -2.01
CA GLN A 104 25.32 -9.98 -2.54
C GLN A 104 24.39 -10.76 -1.61
N TYR A 105 24.57 -10.64 -0.29
CA TYR A 105 23.71 -11.27 0.71
C TYR A 105 22.32 -10.63 0.70
N PHE A 106 22.27 -9.30 0.71
CA PHE A 106 21.03 -8.55 0.64
C PHE A 106 20.21 -8.91 -0.61
N ARG A 107 20.85 -9.00 -1.80
CA ARG A 107 20.17 -9.39 -3.04
C ARG A 107 19.61 -10.80 -3.03
N LYS A 108 20.16 -11.73 -2.24
CA LYS A 108 19.63 -13.09 -2.12
C LYS A 108 18.25 -13.11 -1.45
N TYR A 109 17.99 -12.19 -0.52
CA TYR A 109 16.75 -12.12 0.25
C TYR A 109 15.83 -10.98 -0.18
N PHE A 110 16.31 -9.98 -0.92
CA PHE A 110 15.53 -8.80 -1.32
C PHE A 110 15.73 -8.40 -2.79
N GLY A 111 16.56 -9.11 -3.54
CA GLY A 111 16.79 -8.89 -4.97
C GLY A 111 15.84 -9.72 -5.83
N SER A 112 15.35 -9.10 -6.90
CA SER A 112 14.69 -9.76 -8.03
C SER A 112 15.66 -9.91 -9.19
#